data_AF-A0A147JTV4-F1
#
_entry.id   AF-A0A147JTV4-F1
#
_cell.length_a   1.000
_cell.length_b   1.000
_cell.length_c   1.000
_cell.angle_alpha   90.00
_cell.angle_beta   90.00
_cell.angle_gamma   90.00
#
_symmetry.space_group_name_H-M   'P 1'
#
loop_
_entity.id
_entity.type
_entity.pdbx_description
1 polymer ?
#
loop_
_entity_poly.entity_id
_entity_poly.type
_entity_poly.pdbx_seq_one_letter_code
_entity_poly.pdbx_strand_id
1 'polypeptide(L)'
;MATGKIDFGLYGKSGRLEPRRYSSGKTQVDLIKEILGAFENNDIVFLRATVGSGKSAVGLRTIMEFGRGVISVPTKVLSDQYAAAYEGEKYFIKEDGSRLKIGILKGRRNFRCLFQADKGRDISCDNSSLPCKRPVDWKSGERRIDALRECPHWGFIFRAELAKSLREARKTPYKGIKGDWTWCMKGECPYWKQFQAYIDADAIVMNSAKWAAEVNAGRLPEVPITVVDEADYWLDSLAVKVTITERTMSWLQDVVGRSIELGGGEEAGLREMMEELREEWSQSLAGGGDPIKLAQTLVDLLNEIDETSGELCWKLESVLEHQRHAEWEVREKGITYFVPDPKIVLESIRAKVGGKWLLMSATVQDKEVLKEVFGIEPTFIEGETRFPGRLILRRLGSEEVINYRKWADEKFRRKYWGMLERIMRRARRPSFVPVHAHAYLPPGLREKVSESGDAYTFDDIMFTTKMDRGADLKGIKSIILLKFPFPDRSDPLLKGMERRLGPEAFRSYYHDISGREFVQQIGRVLRSDEDEAEFWSPDGMCHSRLKQLWKGEVVEG
;
A
#
# COMPACT_ATOMS: atom_id res chain seq x y z
N MET A 1 -13.06 -11.37 27.06
CA MET A 1 -13.45 -10.06 26.50
C MET A 1 -14.76 -9.65 27.16
N ALA A 2 -14.98 -8.37 27.44
CA ALA A 2 -16.10 -7.92 28.26
C ALA A 2 -17.45 -8.19 27.56
N THR A 3 -18.32 -8.95 28.21
CA THR A 3 -19.69 -9.30 27.77
C THR A 3 -20.67 -8.14 27.94
N GLY A 4 -20.19 -6.90 27.81
CA GLY A 4 -20.97 -5.68 27.94
C GLY A 4 -21.79 -5.36 26.69
N LYS A 5 -22.81 -4.52 26.85
CA LYS A 5 -23.57 -3.96 25.71
C LYS A 5 -22.64 -3.01 24.95
N ILE A 6 -22.04 -3.49 23.86
CA ILE A 6 -21.17 -2.67 23.00
C ILE A 6 -21.94 -1.44 22.52
N ASP A 7 -21.51 -0.26 22.98
CA ASP A 7 -21.94 1.01 22.42
C ASP A 7 -21.09 1.32 21.18
N PHE A 8 -21.73 1.67 20.07
CA PHE A 8 -21.03 2.11 18.87
C PHE A 8 -20.25 3.41 19.10
N GLY A 9 -20.77 4.32 19.93
CA GLY A 9 -20.03 5.50 20.41
C GLY A 9 -19.55 6.47 19.32
N LEU A 10 -20.13 6.43 18.11
CA LEU A 10 -19.79 7.35 17.03
C LEU A 10 -20.65 8.62 17.09
N TYR A 11 -20.01 9.77 16.96
CA TYR A 11 -20.65 11.09 16.97
C TYR A 11 -20.26 11.86 15.72
N GLY A 12 -21.12 12.78 15.30
CA GLY A 12 -20.85 13.77 14.26
C GLY A 12 -21.21 15.18 14.72
N LYS A 13 -21.22 16.14 13.79
CA LYS A 13 -21.57 17.55 14.08
C LYS A 13 -22.95 17.73 14.72
N SER A 14 -23.91 16.87 14.39
CA SER A 14 -25.30 16.93 14.86
C SER A 14 -25.59 16.03 16.07
N GLY A 15 -24.55 15.42 16.69
CA GLY A 15 -24.70 14.54 17.84
C GLY A 15 -24.39 13.08 17.53
N ARG A 16 -24.96 12.16 18.31
CA ARG A 16 -24.72 10.72 18.22
C ARG A 16 -25.21 10.17 16.88
N LEU A 17 -24.40 9.33 16.25
CA LEU A 17 -24.72 8.65 15.00
C LEU A 17 -25.11 7.20 15.31
N GLU A 18 -26.25 6.78 14.75
CA GLU A 18 -26.70 5.40 14.88
C GLU A 18 -25.82 4.45 14.04
N PRO A 19 -25.61 3.20 14.50
CA PRO A 19 -24.91 2.20 13.73
C PRO A 19 -25.63 1.94 12.40
N ARG A 20 -24.88 1.88 11.30
CA ARG A 20 -25.48 1.55 10.00
C ARG A 20 -26.08 0.14 10.04
N ARG A 21 -27.26 -0.01 9.45
CA ARG A 21 -27.89 -1.30 9.18
C ARG A 21 -27.60 -1.72 7.73
N TYR A 22 -27.18 -2.96 7.55
CA TYR A 22 -26.85 -3.56 6.27
C TYR A 22 -28.06 -4.24 5.63
N SER A 23 -27.94 -4.55 4.34
CA SER A 23 -28.93 -5.31 3.57
C SER A 23 -29.25 -6.69 4.19
N SER A 24 -28.29 -7.28 4.91
CA SER A 24 -28.46 -8.53 5.68
C SER A 24 -29.32 -8.38 6.94
N GLY A 25 -29.71 -7.16 7.30
CA GLY A 25 -30.42 -6.84 8.54
C GLY A 25 -29.51 -6.61 9.74
N LYS A 26 -28.23 -7.01 9.67
CA LYS A 26 -27.22 -6.78 10.72
C LYS A 26 -26.87 -5.30 10.86
N THR A 27 -26.48 -4.88 12.04
CA THR A 27 -25.91 -3.55 12.29
C THR A 27 -24.39 -3.59 12.36
N GLN A 28 -23.74 -2.43 12.27
CA GLN A 28 -22.30 -2.30 12.55
C GLN A 28 -21.92 -2.83 13.94
N VAL A 29 -22.79 -2.70 14.94
CA VAL A 29 -22.54 -3.24 16.29
C VAL A 29 -22.58 -4.77 16.30
N ASP A 30 -23.53 -5.37 15.58
CA ASP A 30 -23.60 -6.83 15.46
C ASP A 30 -22.35 -7.37 14.76
N LEU A 31 -21.91 -6.67 13.72
CA LEU A 31 -20.68 -6.99 13.00
C LEU A 31 -19.44 -6.94 13.91
N ILE A 32 -19.31 -5.91 14.76
CA ILE A 32 -18.22 -5.81 15.73
C ILE A 32 -18.27 -6.99 16.72
N LYS A 33 -19.44 -7.37 17.24
CA LYS A 33 -19.58 -8.53 18.13
C LYS A 33 -19.13 -9.82 17.47
N GLU A 34 -19.51 -10.03 16.21
CA GLU A 34 -19.09 -11.19 15.43
C GLU A 34 -17.57 -11.21 15.24
N ILE A 35 -16.95 -10.06 14.94
CA ILE A 35 -15.49 -9.93 14.83
C ILE A 35 -14.80 -10.29 16.16
N LEU A 36 -15.28 -9.75 17.28
CA LEU A 36 -14.70 -10.05 18.61
C LEU A 36 -14.83 -11.53 18.97
N GLY A 37 -16.02 -12.12 18.75
CA GLY A 37 -16.25 -13.55 18.97
C GLY A 37 -15.35 -14.42 18.08
N ALA A 38 -15.13 -14.01 16.83
CA ALA A 38 -14.20 -14.72 15.94
C ALA A 38 -12.76 -14.69 16.46
N PHE A 39 -12.32 -13.59 17.07
CA PHE A 39 -10.97 -13.47 17.64
C PHE A 39 -10.74 -14.31 18.90
N GLU A 40 -11.78 -14.89 19.52
CA GLU A 40 -11.61 -15.82 20.64
C GLU A 40 -10.85 -17.08 20.24
N ASN A 41 -11.10 -17.58 19.01
CA ASN A 41 -10.51 -18.82 18.50
C ASN A 41 -9.57 -18.60 17.31
N ASN A 42 -9.45 -17.37 16.81
CA ASN A 42 -8.67 -17.06 15.63
C ASN A 42 -7.71 -15.89 15.86
N ASP A 43 -6.56 -15.92 15.20
CA ASP A 43 -5.65 -14.77 15.16
C ASP A 43 -5.90 -13.86 13.96
N ILE A 44 -6.49 -14.41 12.89
CA ILE A 44 -6.81 -13.68 11.66
C ILE A 44 -8.32 -13.77 11.44
N VAL A 45 -8.95 -12.61 11.29
CA VAL A 45 -10.37 -12.48 10.93
C VAL A 45 -10.48 -11.58 9.71
N PHE A 46 -11.30 -11.98 8.75
CA PHE A 46 -11.56 -11.22 7.54
C PHE A 46 -12.91 -10.52 7.63
N LEU A 47 -12.93 -9.22 7.37
CA LEU A 47 -14.16 -8.46 7.16
C LEU A 47 -14.37 -8.21 5.67
N ARG A 48 -15.42 -8.81 5.12
CA ARG A 48 -15.88 -8.57 3.76
C ARG A 48 -16.91 -7.45 3.76
N ALA A 49 -16.56 -6.32 3.18
CA ALA A 49 -17.46 -5.17 3.13
C ALA A 49 -17.16 -4.24 1.95
N THR A 50 -18.20 -3.88 1.19
CA THR A 50 -18.11 -3.03 -0.01
C THR A 50 -17.64 -1.61 0.32
N VAL A 51 -17.25 -0.86 -0.71
CA VAL A 51 -16.88 0.55 -0.57
C VAL A 51 -18.07 1.35 -0.01
N GLY A 52 -17.77 2.29 0.88
CA GLY A 52 -18.80 3.11 1.51
C GLY A 52 -19.59 2.41 2.63
N SER A 53 -19.44 1.11 2.86
CA SER A 53 -20.13 0.32 3.90
C SER A 53 -19.86 0.76 5.36
N GLY A 54 -18.84 1.60 5.57
CA GLY A 54 -18.38 1.99 6.92
C GLY A 54 -17.37 1.02 7.53
N LYS A 55 -16.66 0.22 6.71
CA LYS A 55 -15.58 -0.68 7.15
C LYS A 55 -14.53 0.01 8.05
N SER A 56 -14.14 1.24 7.73
CA SER A 56 -13.18 2.01 8.52
C SER A 56 -13.67 2.32 9.94
N ALA A 57 -14.98 2.61 10.09
CA ALA A 57 -15.59 2.82 11.40
C ALA A 57 -15.61 1.51 12.21
N VAL A 58 -15.89 0.39 11.56
CA VAL A 58 -15.83 -0.95 12.18
C VAL A 58 -14.40 -1.25 12.65
N GLY A 59 -13.38 -1.04 11.79
CA GLY A 59 -11.97 -1.25 12.15
C GLY A 59 -11.51 -0.40 13.34
N LEU A 60 -11.82 0.90 13.34
CA LEU A 60 -11.51 1.80 14.46
C LEU A 60 -12.23 1.39 15.76
N ARG A 61 -13.51 1.01 15.65
CA ARG A 61 -14.29 0.60 16.81
C ARG A 61 -13.84 -0.75 17.36
N THR A 62 -13.38 -1.67 16.51
CA THR A 62 -12.71 -2.91 16.94
C THR A 62 -11.41 -2.57 17.67
N ILE A 63 -10.59 -1.65 17.16
CA ILE A 63 -9.37 -1.21 17.88
C ILE A 63 -9.69 -0.69 19.28
N MET A 64 -10.78 0.06 19.45
CA MET A 64 -11.23 0.53 20.78
C MET A 64 -11.49 -0.62 21.75
N GLU A 65 -12.07 -1.73 21.30
CA GLU A 65 -12.35 -2.91 22.14
C GLU A 65 -11.06 -3.64 22.56
N PHE A 66 -10.04 -3.59 21.71
CA PHE A 66 -8.70 -4.08 22.04
C PHE A 66 -7.88 -3.04 22.82
N GLY A 67 -8.42 -1.84 23.06
CA GLY A 67 -7.77 -0.72 23.73
C GLY A 67 -6.77 0.04 22.85
N ARG A 68 -6.04 -0.66 21.97
CA ARG A 68 -5.04 -0.05 21.09
C ARG A 68 -4.80 -0.84 19.81
N GLY A 69 -4.46 -0.18 18.71
CA GLY A 69 -4.12 -0.87 17.47
C GLY A 69 -3.46 -0.01 16.40
N VAL A 70 -2.98 -0.69 15.36
CA VAL A 70 -2.40 -0.07 14.16
C VAL A 70 -3.30 -0.36 12.96
N ILE A 71 -3.49 0.64 12.09
CA ILE A 71 -4.17 0.50 10.80
C ILE A 71 -3.15 0.70 9.67
N SER A 72 -2.99 -0.32 8.84
CA SER A 72 -2.27 -0.24 7.57
C SER A 72 -3.26 0.05 6.44
N VAL A 73 -3.01 1.09 5.66
CA VAL A 73 -3.83 1.47 4.49
C VAL A 73 -2.96 1.49 3.22
N PRO A 74 -3.49 1.19 2.03
CA PRO A 74 -2.63 1.04 0.84
C PRO A 74 -2.06 2.36 0.35
N THR A 75 -2.75 3.49 0.56
CA THR A 75 -2.36 4.79 0.01
C THR A 75 -2.34 5.89 1.06
N LYS A 76 -1.52 6.93 0.79
CA LYS A 76 -1.51 8.14 1.62
C LYS A 76 -2.87 8.85 1.61
N VAL A 77 -3.58 8.85 0.47
CA VAL A 77 -4.90 9.46 0.33
C VAL A 77 -5.89 8.83 1.31
N LEU A 78 -5.92 7.49 1.41
CA LEU A 78 -6.75 6.81 2.40
C LEU A 78 -6.33 7.15 3.83
N SER A 79 -5.02 7.21 4.12
CA SER A 79 -4.54 7.59 5.44
C SER A 79 -5.03 8.99 5.85
N ASP A 80 -5.03 9.94 4.91
CA ASP A 80 -5.55 11.29 5.12
C ASP A 80 -7.09 11.31 5.30
N GLN A 81 -7.81 10.44 4.59
CA GLN A 81 -9.27 10.28 4.75
C GLN A 81 -9.64 9.77 6.15
N TYR A 82 -8.86 8.88 6.77
CA TYR A 82 -9.11 8.42 8.15
C TYR A 82 -9.08 9.59 9.14
N ALA A 83 -8.06 10.45 9.06
CA ALA A 83 -7.97 11.63 9.93
C ALA A 83 -9.13 12.60 9.68
N ALA A 84 -9.35 12.98 8.42
CA ALA A 84 -10.39 13.94 8.07
C ALA A 84 -11.79 13.47 8.52
N ALA A 85 -12.07 12.17 8.35
CA ALA A 85 -13.36 11.59 8.69
C ALA A 85 -13.56 11.40 10.21
N TYR A 86 -12.54 10.99 10.96
CA TYR A 86 -12.70 10.50 12.34
C TYR A 86 -11.99 11.33 13.44
N GLU A 87 -11.23 12.37 13.08
CA GLU A 87 -10.77 13.40 14.01
C GLU A 87 -11.55 14.72 13.88
N GLY A 88 -12.16 14.96 12.71
CA GLY A 88 -12.89 16.18 12.37
C GLY A 88 -14.41 15.99 12.37
N GLU A 89 -14.95 15.50 11.25
CA GLU A 89 -16.39 15.47 11.01
C GLU A 89 -17.15 14.48 11.90
N LYS A 90 -16.51 13.34 12.17
CA LYS A 90 -16.98 12.32 13.10
C LYS A 90 -15.89 12.04 14.13
N TYR A 91 -16.28 11.49 15.27
CA TYR A 91 -15.34 11.06 16.30
C TYR A 91 -15.97 9.98 17.17
N PHE A 92 -15.13 9.11 17.71
CA PHE A 92 -15.55 8.10 18.69
C PHE A 92 -15.35 8.60 20.11
N ILE A 93 -16.29 8.28 20.99
CA ILE A 93 -16.18 8.48 22.44
C ILE A 93 -15.99 7.11 23.10
N LYS A 94 -14.97 7.02 23.95
CA LYS A 94 -14.64 5.84 24.77
C LYS A 94 -15.56 5.76 25.99
N GLU A 95 -15.55 4.62 26.67
CA GLU A 95 -16.36 4.40 27.88
C GLU A 95 -16.03 5.39 29.01
N ASP A 96 -14.77 5.85 29.07
CA ASP A 96 -14.31 6.88 30.02
C ASP A 96 -14.73 8.32 29.66
N GLY A 97 -15.51 8.49 28.58
CA GLY A 97 -15.97 9.79 28.07
C GLY A 97 -14.92 10.55 27.26
N SER A 98 -13.68 10.07 27.18
CA SER A 98 -12.65 10.68 26.36
C SER A 98 -12.80 10.32 24.88
N ARG A 99 -12.25 11.16 23.99
CA ARG A 99 -12.25 10.89 22.55
C ARG A 99 -11.21 9.83 22.20
N LEU A 100 -11.56 8.98 21.24
CA LEU A 100 -10.58 8.11 20.58
C LEU A 100 -9.47 8.97 19.98
N LYS A 101 -8.23 8.70 20.37
CA LYS A 101 -7.05 9.39 19.83
C LYS A 101 -6.53 8.63 18.62
N ILE A 102 -6.68 9.23 17.45
CA ILE A 102 -6.13 8.73 16.21
C ILE A 102 -4.80 9.46 15.95
N GLY A 103 -3.78 8.72 15.51
CA GLY A 103 -2.48 9.29 15.16
C GLY A 103 -2.09 8.90 13.74
N ILE A 104 -1.95 9.89 12.86
CA ILE A 104 -1.56 9.66 11.45
C ILE A 104 -0.05 9.78 11.27
N LEU A 105 0.56 8.72 10.75
CA LEU A 105 1.99 8.62 10.51
C LEU A 105 2.29 8.74 9.00
N LYS A 106 3.10 9.75 8.65
CA LYS A 106 3.49 10.11 7.29
C LYS A 106 5.01 10.04 7.10
N GLY A 107 5.43 9.85 5.85
CA GLY A 107 6.85 9.90 5.46
C GLY A 107 7.46 11.31 5.56
N ARG A 108 8.80 11.39 5.61
CA ARG A 108 9.58 12.63 5.82
C ARG A 108 9.26 13.75 4.82
N ARG A 109 9.02 13.41 3.55
CA ARG A 109 8.68 14.36 2.47
C ARG A 109 7.45 15.22 2.76
N ASN A 110 6.59 14.80 3.69
CA ASN A 110 5.36 15.51 4.05
C ASN A 110 5.57 16.62 5.08
N PHE A 111 6.82 16.85 5.52
CA PHE A 111 7.14 17.79 6.58
C PHE A 111 8.25 18.73 6.13
N ARG A 112 8.10 20.02 6.47
CA ARG A 112 9.16 21.02 6.31
C ARG A 112 10.17 20.92 7.46
N CYS A 113 11.45 21.05 7.15
CA CYS A 113 12.53 20.95 8.12
C CYS A 113 12.77 22.30 8.82
N LEU A 114 12.47 22.38 10.12
CA LEU A 114 12.65 23.62 10.89
C LEU A 114 14.12 24.07 10.97
N PHE A 115 15.07 23.14 11.05
CA PHE A 115 16.50 23.49 11.05
C PHE A 115 16.96 24.21 9.79
N GLN A 116 16.39 23.85 8.63
CA GLN A 116 16.68 24.55 7.38
C GLN A 116 15.85 25.83 7.25
N ALA A 117 14.61 25.83 7.75
CA ALA A 117 13.78 27.02 7.80
C ALA A 117 14.41 28.14 8.65
N ASP A 118 15.03 27.81 9.78
CA ASP A 118 15.79 28.75 10.62
C ASP A 118 16.98 29.37 9.87
N LYS A 119 17.47 28.69 8.82
CA LYS A 119 18.52 29.17 7.90
C LYS A 119 17.95 29.84 6.64
N GLY A 120 16.65 30.11 6.60
CA GLY A 120 15.98 30.74 5.47
C GLY A 120 15.77 29.84 4.25
N ARG A 121 15.85 28.50 4.41
CA ARG A 121 15.70 27.53 3.30
C ARG A 121 14.40 26.73 3.44
N ASP A 122 13.62 26.62 2.37
CA ASP A 122 12.42 25.77 2.32
C ASP A 122 12.78 24.36 1.82
N ILE A 123 13.20 23.50 2.74
CA ILE A 123 13.62 22.12 2.45
C ILE A 123 12.77 21.15 3.27
N SER A 124 12.34 20.04 2.66
CA SER A 124 11.60 18.99 3.37
C SER A 124 12.51 18.16 4.30
N CYS A 125 11.91 17.50 5.29
CA CYS A 125 12.61 16.58 6.20
C CYS A 125 13.18 15.33 5.50
N ASP A 126 12.94 15.16 4.19
CA ASP A 126 13.42 14.03 3.35
C ASP A 126 14.84 14.25 2.82
N ASN A 127 15.41 15.46 2.99
CA ASN A 127 16.72 15.79 2.44
C ASN A 127 17.84 15.00 3.15
N SER A 128 18.71 14.34 2.37
CA SER A 128 19.79 13.48 2.84
C SER A 128 20.88 14.23 3.62
N SER A 129 21.06 15.52 3.39
CA SER A 129 22.07 16.34 4.11
C SER A 129 21.68 16.71 5.54
N LEU A 130 20.46 16.38 5.98
CA LEU A 130 19.98 16.76 7.31
C LEU A 130 20.69 15.95 8.39
N PRO A 131 20.99 16.51 9.58
CA PRO A 131 21.71 15.79 10.63
C PRO A 131 20.99 14.53 11.14
N CYS A 132 19.67 14.48 10.98
CA CYS A 132 18.83 13.32 11.31
C CYS A 132 18.71 12.28 10.19
N LYS A 133 19.47 12.44 9.10
CA LYS A 133 19.47 11.56 7.92
C LYS A 133 20.89 11.29 7.40
N ARG A 134 21.76 12.29 7.27
CA ARG A 134 23.11 12.12 6.70
C ARG A 134 23.85 10.92 7.30
N PRO A 135 24.72 10.24 6.55
CA PRO A 135 25.65 9.28 7.12
C PRO A 135 26.35 9.87 8.37
N VAL A 136 26.73 8.98 9.29
CA VAL A 136 27.57 9.34 10.43
C VAL A 136 28.90 8.64 10.31
N ASP A 137 29.97 9.33 10.70
CA ASP A 137 31.32 8.80 10.62
C ASP A 137 31.58 7.84 11.77
N TRP A 138 31.03 6.64 11.65
CA TRP A 138 31.19 5.58 12.64
C TRP A 138 32.66 5.14 12.78
N LYS A 139 33.49 5.35 11.75
CA LYS A 139 34.93 5.04 11.78
C LYS A 139 35.69 5.99 12.70
N SER A 140 35.30 7.27 12.76
CA SER A 140 35.81 8.22 13.76
C SER A 140 35.07 8.16 15.10
N GLY A 141 34.05 7.31 15.21
CA GLY A 141 33.25 7.13 16.42
C GLY A 141 32.09 8.13 16.56
N GLU A 142 31.77 8.89 15.50
CA GLU A 142 30.55 9.69 15.45
C GLU A 142 29.32 8.80 15.58
N ARG A 143 28.38 9.21 16.44
CA ARG A 143 27.08 8.54 16.56
C ARG A 143 25.98 9.45 16.02
N ARG A 144 24.84 8.85 15.65
CA ARG A 144 23.64 9.60 15.24
C ARG A 144 23.28 10.74 16.19
N ILE A 145 23.49 10.58 17.50
CA ILE A 145 23.23 11.65 18.46
C ILE A 145 24.13 12.87 18.26
N ASP A 146 25.39 12.67 17.89
CA ASP A 146 26.37 13.75 17.72
C ASP A 146 25.96 14.61 16.52
N ALA A 147 25.59 13.99 15.39
CA ALA A 147 24.99 14.68 14.26
C ALA A 147 23.70 15.44 14.66
N LEU A 148 22.78 14.79 15.38
CA LEU A 148 21.51 15.43 15.78
C LEU A 148 21.70 16.73 16.59
N ARG A 149 22.81 16.88 17.33
CA ARG A 149 23.09 18.11 18.11
C ARG A 149 23.22 19.37 17.26
N GLU A 150 23.51 19.24 15.96
CA GLU A 150 23.53 20.36 15.02
C GLU A 150 22.15 21.00 14.84
N CYS A 151 21.07 20.24 15.04
CA CYS A 151 19.70 20.67 14.81
C CYS A 151 19.02 21.08 16.13
N PRO A 152 18.64 22.35 16.36
CA PRO A 152 18.01 22.76 17.62
C PRO A 152 16.60 22.17 17.82
N HIS A 153 16.00 21.63 16.77
CA HIS A 153 14.65 21.07 16.76
C HIS A 153 14.64 19.54 16.65
N TRP A 154 15.75 18.84 16.89
CA TRP A 154 15.85 17.42 16.59
C TRP A 154 14.88 16.52 17.37
N GLY A 155 14.49 15.42 16.74
CA GLY A 155 13.85 14.30 17.39
C GLY A 155 14.40 13.00 16.83
N PHE A 156 14.23 11.90 17.55
CA PHE A 156 14.64 10.57 17.09
C PHE A 156 14.04 9.46 17.95
N ILE A 157 13.99 8.24 17.41
CA ILE A 157 13.63 7.04 18.16
C ILE A 157 14.89 6.21 18.38
N PHE A 158 15.29 6.05 19.64
CA PHE A 158 16.45 5.26 20.02
C PHE A 158 16.06 3.99 20.75
N ARG A 159 16.94 3.00 20.73
CA ARG A 159 16.90 1.90 21.72
C ARG A 159 16.91 2.49 23.13
N ALA A 160 16.13 1.92 24.03
CA ALA A 160 15.96 2.46 25.38
C ALA A 160 17.29 2.65 26.12
N GLU A 161 18.24 1.74 25.92
CA GLU A 161 19.59 1.82 26.52
C GLU A 161 20.38 3.04 26.03
N LEU A 162 20.38 3.29 24.72
CA LEU A 162 21.08 4.43 24.12
C LEU A 162 20.46 5.76 24.59
N ALA A 163 19.13 5.81 24.72
CA ALA A 163 18.40 7.00 25.14
C ALA A 163 18.71 7.45 26.58
N LYS A 164 19.18 6.53 27.47
CA LYS A 164 19.53 6.87 28.86
C LYS A 164 20.57 7.99 28.94
N SER A 165 21.52 8.01 28.00
CA SER A 165 22.60 9.00 27.92
C SER A 165 22.13 10.41 27.54
N LEU A 166 20.91 10.57 27.02
CA LEU A 166 20.39 11.82 26.49
C LEU A 166 19.71 12.63 27.60
N ARG A 167 20.42 13.57 28.22
CA ARG A 167 19.87 14.39 29.33
C ARG A 167 19.02 15.57 28.86
N GLU A 168 19.34 16.15 27.71
CA GLU A 168 18.75 17.39 27.21
C GLU A 168 17.46 17.23 26.40
N ALA A 169 16.98 16.00 26.24
CA ALA A 169 15.81 15.68 25.44
C ALA A 169 14.65 15.21 26.32
N ARG A 170 13.42 15.59 25.94
CA ARG A 170 12.21 14.92 26.43
C ARG A 170 12.26 13.47 25.97
N LYS A 171 12.14 12.54 26.90
CA LYS A 171 12.21 11.10 26.64
C LYS A 171 10.91 10.44 27.05
N THR A 172 10.35 9.65 26.16
CA THR A 172 9.16 8.86 26.46
C THR A 172 9.39 7.43 25.98
N PRO A 173 9.52 6.46 26.90
CA PRO A 173 9.74 5.07 26.53
C PRO A 173 8.45 4.44 25.99
N TYR A 174 8.59 3.46 25.11
CA TYR A 174 7.48 2.61 24.65
C TYR A 174 7.99 1.23 24.24
N LYS A 175 7.09 0.26 24.21
CA LYS A 175 7.38 -1.10 23.78
C LYS A 175 7.20 -1.21 22.26
N GLY A 176 8.25 -1.58 21.55
CA GLY A 176 8.17 -1.91 20.13
C GLY A 176 8.11 -3.41 19.91
N ILE A 177 7.73 -3.81 18.70
CA ILE A 177 7.65 -5.23 18.30
C ILE A 177 8.99 -5.96 18.42
N LYS A 178 10.13 -5.24 18.35
CA LYS A 178 11.45 -5.77 18.65
C LYS A 178 12.11 -4.95 19.74
N GLY A 179 11.82 -5.24 21.01
CA GLY A 179 12.51 -4.66 22.17
C GLY A 179 12.03 -3.27 22.60
N ASP A 180 12.77 -2.66 23.52
CA ASP A 180 12.36 -1.41 24.15
C ASP A 180 12.94 -0.19 23.42
N TRP A 181 12.08 0.77 23.15
CA TRP A 181 12.41 1.99 22.41
C TRP A 181 12.10 3.22 23.25
N THR A 182 12.70 4.35 22.87
CA THR A 182 12.46 5.64 23.51
C THR A 182 12.40 6.71 22.45
N TRP A 183 11.24 7.35 22.35
CA TRP A 183 11.06 8.55 21.55
C TRP A 183 11.67 9.73 22.29
N CYS A 184 12.61 10.40 21.63
CA CYS A 184 13.39 11.51 22.15
C CYS A 184 13.11 12.77 21.33
N MET A 185 12.87 13.90 21.99
CA MET A 185 12.65 15.20 21.36
C MET A 185 13.43 16.30 22.05
N LYS A 186 14.07 17.16 21.27
CA LYS A 186 14.62 18.44 21.69
C LYS A 186 14.13 19.51 20.70
N GLY A 187 13.28 20.43 21.14
CA GLY A 187 12.59 21.36 20.26
C GLY A 187 11.40 20.72 19.51
N GLU A 188 11.08 21.23 18.32
CA GLU A 188 9.74 21.05 17.72
C GLU A 188 9.74 20.44 16.29
N CYS A 189 10.69 19.57 15.91
CA CYS A 189 10.68 18.99 14.56
C CYS A 189 9.34 18.29 14.26
N PRO A 190 8.58 18.74 13.25
CA PRO A 190 7.22 18.27 13.02
C PRO A 190 7.19 16.81 12.57
N TYR A 191 8.21 16.35 11.82
CA TYR A 191 8.33 14.95 11.43
C TYR A 191 8.53 14.04 12.65
N TRP A 192 9.40 14.39 13.59
CA TRP A 192 9.64 13.52 14.74
C TRP A 192 8.55 13.64 15.79
N LYS A 193 7.88 14.80 15.87
CA LYS A 193 6.74 15.03 16.77
C LYS A 193 5.58 14.06 16.55
N GLN A 194 5.34 13.65 15.29
CA GLN A 194 4.24 12.72 14.96
C GLN A 194 4.35 11.37 15.70
N PHE A 195 5.57 10.94 16.04
CA PHE A 195 5.80 9.66 16.73
C PHE A 195 5.37 9.70 18.19
N GLN A 196 4.91 10.84 18.71
CA GLN A 196 4.17 10.86 19.97
C GLN A 196 2.97 9.89 19.95
N ALA A 197 2.35 9.70 18.77
CA ALA A 197 1.27 8.73 18.58
C ALA A 197 1.67 7.27 18.94
N TYR A 198 2.97 6.93 18.91
CA TYR A 198 3.46 5.63 19.37
C TYR A 198 3.32 5.43 20.87
N ILE A 199 3.03 6.49 21.61
CA ILE A 199 2.81 6.44 23.05
C ILE A 199 1.34 6.66 23.40
N ASP A 200 0.72 7.71 22.86
CA ASP A 200 -0.57 8.20 23.37
C ASP A 200 -1.78 8.01 22.44
N ALA A 201 -1.57 7.54 21.20
CA ALA A 201 -2.67 7.24 20.30
C ALA A 201 -3.26 5.84 20.58
N ASP A 202 -4.58 5.77 20.56
CA ASP A 202 -5.36 4.55 20.65
C ASP A 202 -5.33 3.81 19.29
N ALA A 203 -5.43 4.55 18.17
CA ALA A 203 -5.33 4.01 16.82
C ALA A 203 -4.23 4.74 16.01
N ILE A 204 -3.24 3.99 15.53
CA ILE A 204 -2.15 4.54 14.72
C ILE A 204 -2.39 4.18 13.26
N VAL A 205 -2.60 5.17 12.39
CA VAL A 205 -2.86 4.94 10.97
C VAL A 205 -1.62 5.32 10.15
N MET A 206 -1.20 4.43 9.25
CA MET A 206 -0.12 4.70 8.32
C MET A 206 -0.30 3.92 7.02
N ASN A 207 0.35 4.38 5.95
CA ASN A 207 0.31 3.63 4.70
C ASN A 207 1.16 2.34 4.78
N SER A 208 0.89 1.36 3.92
CA SER A 208 1.56 0.05 3.94
C SER A 208 3.09 0.14 3.78
N ALA A 209 3.59 1.09 2.99
CA ALA A 209 5.03 1.29 2.82
C ALA A 209 5.70 1.80 4.11
N LYS A 210 5.08 2.78 4.78
CA LYS A 210 5.52 3.28 6.08
C LYS A 210 5.42 2.19 7.13
N TRP A 211 4.32 1.44 7.14
CA TRP A 211 4.13 0.30 8.05
C TRP A 211 5.25 -0.73 7.90
N ALA A 212 5.57 -1.16 6.67
CA ALA A 212 6.64 -2.12 6.41
C ALA A 212 8.00 -1.62 6.90
N ALA A 213 8.33 -0.34 6.66
CA ALA A 213 9.57 0.25 7.16
C ALA A 213 9.66 0.26 8.69
N GLU A 214 8.55 0.49 9.40
CA GLU A 214 8.52 0.47 10.87
C GLU A 214 8.61 -0.96 11.44
N VAL A 215 8.04 -1.95 10.74
CA VAL A 215 8.17 -3.37 11.08
C VAL A 215 9.61 -3.85 10.90
N ASN A 216 10.25 -3.48 9.79
CA ASN A 216 11.66 -3.81 9.53
C ASN A 216 12.58 -3.20 10.58
N ALA A 217 12.43 -1.91 10.85
CA ALA A 217 13.16 -1.22 11.90
C ALA A 217 12.88 -1.80 13.30
N GLY A 218 11.80 -2.56 13.47
CA GLY A 218 11.43 -3.21 14.73
C GLY A 218 10.90 -2.24 15.79
N ARG A 219 10.63 -0.99 15.39
CA ARG A 219 10.23 0.12 16.26
C ARG A 219 8.74 0.45 16.20
N LEU A 220 7.98 -0.25 15.34
CA LEU A 220 6.52 -0.22 15.40
C LEU A 220 6.07 -0.58 16.82
N PRO A 221 5.11 0.14 17.43
CA PRO A 221 4.61 -0.21 18.76
C PRO A 221 4.02 -1.61 18.81
N GLU A 222 4.28 -2.33 19.89
CA GLU A 222 3.59 -3.59 20.17
C GLU A 222 2.13 -3.28 20.49
N VAL A 223 1.21 -3.85 19.70
CA VAL A 223 -0.23 -3.62 19.83
C VAL A 223 -0.99 -4.95 19.79
N PRO A 224 -2.13 -5.05 20.49
CA PRO A 224 -2.91 -6.29 20.53
C PRO A 224 -3.65 -6.59 19.21
N ILE A 225 -3.87 -5.58 18.36
CA ILE A 225 -4.51 -5.76 17.05
C ILE A 225 -3.89 -4.90 15.95
N THR A 226 -3.69 -5.52 14.78
CA THR A 226 -3.37 -4.86 13.51
C THR A 226 -4.59 -4.98 12.59
N VAL A 227 -5.03 -3.84 12.06
CA VAL A 227 -6.09 -3.78 11.05
C VAL A 227 -5.44 -3.46 9.70
N VAL A 228 -5.76 -4.22 8.67
CA VAL A 228 -5.30 -3.96 7.30
C VAL A 228 -6.52 -3.62 6.46
N ASP A 229 -6.56 -2.40 5.93
CA ASP A 229 -7.57 -1.97 4.98
C ASP A 229 -7.12 -2.28 3.55
N GLU A 230 -8.07 -2.64 2.67
CA GLU A 230 -7.79 -3.25 1.36
C GLU A 230 -6.81 -4.43 1.48
N ALA A 231 -7.10 -5.34 2.43
CA ALA A 231 -6.23 -6.45 2.78
C ALA A 231 -5.92 -7.40 1.62
N ASP A 232 -6.79 -7.46 0.60
CA ASP A 232 -6.53 -8.25 -0.60
C ASP A 232 -5.29 -7.72 -1.34
N TYR A 233 -5.16 -6.39 -1.48
CA TYR A 233 -3.99 -5.74 -2.07
C TYR A 233 -2.73 -6.01 -1.24
N TRP A 234 -2.86 -5.89 0.07
CA TRP A 234 -1.75 -6.06 0.99
C TRP A 234 -1.22 -7.50 0.93
N LEU A 235 -2.10 -8.50 0.92
CA LEU A 235 -1.73 -9.90 0.75
C LEU A 235 -1.01 -10.12 -0.59
N ASP A 236 -1.56 -9.64 -1.70
CA ASP A 236 -0.92 -9.78 -3.03
C ASP A 236 0.48 -9.12 -3.06
N SER A 237 0.70 -8.07 -2.27
CA SER A 237 2.00 -7.38 -2.17
C SER A 237 3.08 -8.15 -1.40
N LEU A 238 2.72 -9.22 -0.70
CA LEU A 238 3.67 -10.08 0.03
C LEU A 238 4.52 -10.94 -0.91
N ALA A 239 4.07 -11.14 -2.15
CA ALA A 239 4.90 -11.66 -3.22
C ALA A 239 5.88 -10.56 -3.64
N VAL A 240 7.06 -10.54 -3.00
CA VAL A 240 8.02 -9.43 -3.13
C VAL A 240 8.68 -9.45 -4.50
N LYS A 241 8.75 -8.30 -5.15
CA LYS A 241 9.50 -8.09 -6.39
C LYS A 241 10.16 -6.72 -6.39
N VAL A 242 11.46 -6.71 -6.67
CA VAL A 242 12.28 -5.50 -6.76
C VAL A 242 13.24 -5.61 -7.93
N THR A 243 13.33 -4.55 -8.73
CA THR A 243 14.24 -4.48 -9.88
C THR A 243 15.27 -3.40 -9.63
N ILE A 244 16.53 -3.79 -9.64
CA ILE A 244 17.67 -2.87 -9.67
C ILE A 244 17.96 -2.59 -11.15
N THR A 245 18.05 -1.31 -11.52
CA THR A 245 18.28 -0.86 -12.90
C THR A 245 19.50 0.05 -12.96
N GLU A 246 20.00 0.33 -14.17
CA GLU A 246 21.03 1.37 -14.36
C GLU A 246 20.58 2.73 -13.78
N ARG A 247 19.29 3.07 -13.89
CA ARG A 247 18.76 4.31 -13.28
C ARG A 247 18.87 4.31 -11.76
N THR A 248 18.67 3.15 -11.13
CA THR A 248 18.87 2.99 -9.68
C THR A 248 20.33 3.26 -9.33
N MET A 249 21.26 2.69 -10.10
CA MET A 249 22.70 2.87 -9.90
C MET A 249 23.15 4.32 -10.13
N SER A 250 22.66 4.97 -11.19
CA SER A 250 22.93 6.39 -11.44
C SER A 250 22.38 7.28 -10.33
N TRP A 251 21.14 7.02 -9.87
CA TRP A 251 20.56 7.75 -8.77
C TRP A 251 21.38 7.59 -7.47
N LEU A 252 21.81 6.38 -7.13
CA LEU A 252 22.68 6.13 -5.96
C LEU A 252 23.99 6.88 -6.08
N GLN A 253 24.62 6.85 -7.26
CA GLN A 253 25.83 7.61 -7.52
C GLN A 253 25.63 9.11 -7.30
N ASP A 254 24.53 9.67 -7.80
CA ASP A 254 24.20 11.09 -7.63
C ASP A 254 23.90 11.45 -6.17
N VAL A 255 23.28 10.54 -5.42
CA VAL A 255 23.02 10.73 -3.98
C VAL A 255 24.31 10.66 -3.17
N VAL A 256 25.16 9.67 -3.45
CA VAL A 256 26.47 9.53 -2.83
C VAL A 256 27.36 10.74 -3.16
N GLY A 257 27.41 11.15 -4.44
CA GLY A 257 28.17 12.32 -4.90
C GLY A 257 27.74 13.62 -4.21
N ARG A 258 26.43 13.88 -4.11
CA ARG A 258 25.93 15.05 -3.37
C ARG A 258 26.21 15.00 -1.87
N SER A 259 26.22 13.80 -1.29
CA SER A 259 26.51 13.63 0.13
C SER A 259 27.98 13.94 0.44
N ILE A 260 28.88 13.55 -0.48
CA ILE A 260 30.31 13.87 -0.46
C ILE A 260 30.54 15.39 -0.57
N GLU A 261 29.91 16.07 -1.55
CA GLU A 261 30.08 17.52 -1.75
C GLU A 261 29.64 18.40 -0.56
N LEU A 262 28.82 17.86 0.35
CA LEU A 262 28.22 18.59 1.48
C LEU A 262 28.85 18.24 2.84
N GLY A 263 29.73 17.25 2.94
CA GLY A 263 30.29 16.72 4.20
C GLY A 263 31.80 16.57 4.18
N GLY A 264 32.50 17.13 5.18
CA GLY A 264 33.96 16.96 5.32
C GLY A 264 34.31 15.72 6.14
N GLY A 265 34.92 14.70 5.52
CA GLY A 265 35.56 13.55 6.19
C GLY A 265 35.09 12.16 5.72
N GLU A 266 33.80 11.98 5.47
CA GLU A 266 33.13 10.70 5.13
C GLU A 266 33.33 10.24 3.67
N GLU A 267 34.08 11.00 2.87
CA GLU A 267 34.15 10.79 1.42
C GLU A 267 34.76 9.45 0.99
N ALA A 268 35.67 8.87 1.79
CA ALA A 268 36.41 7.68 1.40
C ALA A 268 35.58 6.39 1.50
N GLY A 269 34.80 6.21 2.59
CA GLY A 269 34.04 4.98 2.82
C GLY A 269 32.85 4.80 1.88
N LEU A 270 32.08 5.88 1.64
CA LEU A 270 30.95 5.83 0.70
C LEU A 270 31.41 5.65 -0.75
N ARG A 271 32.57 6.22 -1.12
CA ARG A 271 33.18 5.98 -2.44
C ARG A 271 33.58 4.52 -2.61
N GLU A 272 34.24 3.94 -1.61
CA GLU A 272 34.63 2.52 -1.62
C GLU A 272 33.41 1.59 -1.75
N MET A 273 32.37 1.79 -0.94
CA MET A 273 31.12 1.01 -1.03
C MET A 273 30.44 1.16 -2.40
N MET A 274 30.46 2.37 -2.98
CA MET A 274 29.89 2.62 -4.30
C MET A 274 30.72 1.97 -5.42
N GLU A 275 32.04 1.90 -5.27
CA GLU A 275 32.94 1.20 -6.19
C GLU A 275 32.72 -0.31 -6.13
N GLU A 276 32.67 -0.90 -4.93
CA GLU A 276 32.34 -2.32 -4.73
C GLU A 276 30.97 -2.65 -5.35
N LEU A 277 29.95 -1.84 -5.06
CA LEU A 277 28.60 -2.03 -5.59
C LEU A 277 28.58 -2.01 -7.13
N ARG A 278 29.38 -1.15 -7.77
CA ARG A 278 29.49 -1.07 -9.24
C ARG A 278 30.19 -2.28 -9.85
N GLU A 279 31.24 -2.76 -9.19
CA GLU A 279 31.94 -3.96 -9.63
C GLU A 279 30.99 -5.17 -9.55
N GLU A 280 30.33 -5.36 -8.41
CA GLU A 280 29.34 -6.43 -8.21
C GLU A 280 28.18 -6.33 -9.21
N TRP A 281 27.68 -5.12 -9.46
CA TRP A 281 26.65 -4.86 -10.46
C TRP A 281 27.09 -5.33 -11.86
N SER A 282 28.30 -4.94 -12.27
CA SER A 282 28.84 -5.28 -13.59
C SER A 282 29.05 -6.79 -13.75
N GLN A 283 29.61 -7.44 -12.73
CA GLN A 283 29.82 -8.90 -12.72
C GLN A 283 28.47 -9.65 -12.73
N SER A 284 27.48 -9.19 -11.96
CA SER A 284 26.16 -9.81 -11.90
C SER A 284 25.39 -9.65 -13.21
N LEU A 285 25.48 -8.50 -13.88
CA LEU A 285 24.91 -8.31 -15.22
C LEU A 285 25.56 -9.20 -16.28
N ALA A 286 26.88 -9.44 -16.17
CA ALA A 286 27.60 -10.36 -17.04
C ALA A 286 27.29 -11.85 -16.75
N GLY A 287 26.49 -12.15 -15.72
CA GLY A 287 26.11 -13.51 -15.32
C GLY A 287 27.17 -14.26 -14.50
N GLY A 288 28.24 -13.59 -14.07
CA GLY A 288 29.34 -14.18 -13.29
C GLY A 288 29.40 -13.77 -11.82
N GLY A 289 28.61 -12.77 -11.40
CA GLY A 289 28.56 -12.29 -10.01
C GLY A 289 27.59 -13.06 -9.11
N ASP A 290 27.56 -12.69 -7.83
CA ASP A 290 26.58 -13.15 -6.84
C ASP A 290 25.51 -12.07 -6.61
N PRO A 291 24.28 -12.25 -7.15
CA PRO A 291 23.21 -11.27 -6.98
C PRO A 291 22.76 -11.07 -5.53
N ILE A 292 22.92 -12.07 -4.66
CA ILE A 292 22.59 -11.89 -3.23
C ILE A 292 23.63 -11.00 -2.56
N LYS A 293 24.93 -11.18 -2.88
CA LYS A 293 25.98 -10.27 -2.42
C LYS A 293 25.69 -8.83 -2.86
N LEU A 294 25.34 -8.63 -4.14
CA LEU A 294 24.94 -7.32 -4.66
C LEU A 294 23.76 -6.71 -3.90
N ALA A 295 22.72 -7.50 -3.61
CA ALA A 295 21.58 -7.02 -2.83
C ALA A 295 21.99 -6.61 -1.40
N GLN A 296 22.90 -7.35 -0.78
CA GLN A 296 23.44 -7.06 0.56
C GLN A 296 24.22 -5.75 0.56
N THR A 297 25.20 -5.61 -0.33
CA THR A 297 26.01 -4.38 -0.49
C THR A 297 25.12 -3.16 -0.77
N LEU A 298 24.06 -3.34 -1.57
CA LEU A 298 23.10 -2.28 -1.83
C LEU A 298 22.30 -1.88 -0.58
N VAL A 299 21.82 -2.85 0.20
CA VAL A 299 21.12 -2.56 1.45
C VAL A 299 22.04 -1.86 2.45
N ASP A 300 23.29 -2.29 2.54
CA ASP A 300 24.28 -1.66 3.41
C ASP A 300 24.53 -0.21 2.98
N LEU A 301 24.71 0.05 1.69
CA LEU A 301 24.81 1.43 1.19
C LEU A 301 23.56 2.26 1.48
N LEU A 302 22.37 1.71 1.24
CA LEU A 302 21.09 2.39 1.53
C LEU A 302 20.94 2.72 3.02
N ASN A 303 21.42 1.84 3.89
CA ASN A 303 21.46 2.06 5.34
C ASN A 303 22.42 3.19 5.71
N GLU A 304 23.61 3.22 5.12
CA GLU A 304 24.60 4.28 5.35
C GLU A 304 24.09 5.66 4.93
N ILE A 305 23.39 5.77 3.78
CA ILE A 305 22.80 7.02 3.31
C ILE A 305 21.42 7.34 3.94
N ASP A 306 20.98 6.55 4.93
CA ASP A 306 19.66 6.60 5.59
C ASP A 306 18.47 6.68 4.60
N GLU A 307 18.58 5.95 3.49
CA GLU A 307 17.47 5.70 2.57
C GLU A 307 16.70 4.42 2.97
N THR A 308 16.59 4.19 4.28
CA THR A 308 15.96 3.01 4.91
C THR A 308 14.44 3.01 4.83
N SER A 309 13.83 4.18 4.63
CA SER A 309 12.37 4.32 4.53
C SER A 309 11.81 4.15 3.12
N GLY A 310 12.68 3.91 2.14
CA GLY A 310 12.31 3.71 0.74
C GLY A 310 11.77 2.30 0.48
N GLU A 311 10.85 2.19 -0.48
CA GLU A 311 10.31 0.90 -0.93
C GLU A 311 11.42 -0.05 -1.44
N LEU A 312 12.46 0.51 -2.08
CA LEU A 312 13.63 -0.23 -2.53
C LEU A 312 14.34 -0.96 -1.38
N CYS A 313 14.65 -0.24 -0.30
CA CYS A 313 15.35 -0.79 0.86
C CYS A 313 14.54 -1.92 1.50
N TRP A 314 13.27 -1.67 1.84
CA TRP A 314 12.41 -2.70 2.46
C TRP A 314 12.30 -3.96 1.61
N LYS A 315 12.11 -3.82 0.29
CA LYS A 315 11.97 -4.98 -0.59
C LYS A 315 13.26 -5.79 -0.70
N LEU A 316 14.42 -5.12 -0.72
CA LEU A 316 15.71 -5.80 -0.72
C LEU A 316 15.99 -6.47 0.63
N GLU A 317 15.68 -5.82 1.76
CA GLU A 317 15.76 -6.44 3.08
C GLU A 317 14.87 -7.68 3.16
N SER A 318 13.66 -7.64 2.58
CA SER A 318 12.79 -8.82 2.49
C SER A 318 13.37 -9.90 1.59
N VAL A 319 14.08 -9.55 0.51
CA VAL A 319 14.78 -10.54 -0.34
C VAL A 319 15.90 -11.21 0.47
N LEU A 320 16.71 -10.44 1.19
CA LEU A 320 17.83 -10.94 2.00
C LEU A 320 17.35 -11.81 3.16
N GLU A 321 16.31 -11.38 3.87
CA GLU A 321 15.69 -12.16 4.95
C GLU A 321 15.20 -13.53 4.46
N HIS A 322 14.63 -13.56 3.26
CA HIS A 322 14.07 -14.77 2.66
C HIS A 322 14.98 -15.33 1.55
N GLN A 323 16.30 -15.12 1.63
CA GLN A 323 17.26 -15.46 0.57
C GLN A 323 17.17 -16.91 0.07
N ARG A 324 16.78 -17.86 0.94
CA ARG A 324 16.59 -19.28 0.60
C ARG A 324 15.42 -19.54 -0.36
N HIS A 325 14.50 -18.58 -0.44
CA HIS A 325 13.32 -18.62 -1.29
C HIS A 325 13.30 -17.47 -2.31
N ALA A 326 14.36 -16.65 -2.33
CA ALA A 326 14.52 -15.60 -3.30
C ALA A 326 15.05 -16.18 -4.62
N GLU A 327 14.54 -15.65 -5.72
CA GLU A 327 14.98 -15.93 -7.07
C GLU A 327 15.34 -14.61 -7.76
N TRP A 328 16.11 -14.68 -8.85
CA TRP A 328 16.45 -13.51 -9.65
C TRP A 328 16.47 -13.82 -11.14
N GLU A 329 16.24 -12.78 -11.94
CA GLU A 329 16.36 -12.80 -13.40
C GLU A 329 17.22 -11.62 -13.84
N VAL A 330 18.33 -11.92 -14.53
CA VAL A 330 19.16 -10.90 -15.19
C VAL A 330 18.53 -10.54 -16.53
N ARG A 331 18.31 -9.24 -16.75
CA ARG A 331 17.76 -8.68 -17.98
C ARG A 331 18.75 -7.67 -18.55
N GLU A 332 18.60 -7.33 -19.83
CA GLU A 332 19.48 -6.38 -20.54
C GLU A 332 19.68 -5.04 -19.80
N LYS A 333 18.68 -4.58 -19.04
CA LYS A 333 18.70 -3.28 -18.34
C LYS A 333 18.64 -3.38 -16.81
N GLY A 334 18.90 -4.56 -16.25
CA GLY A 334 18.98 -4.73 -14.81
C GLY A 334 18.65 -6.11 -14.27
N ILE A 335 18.63 -6.22 -12.94
CA ILE A 335 18.43 -7.48 -12.23
C ILE A 335 17.13 -7.39 -11.44
N THR A 336 16.24 -8.35 -11.64
CA THR A 336 14.97 -8.44 -10.92
C THR A 336 15.05 -9.54 -9.89
N TYR A 337 14.94 -9.18 -8.62
CA TYR A 337 14.83 -10.11 -7.50
C TYR A 337 13.36 -10.29 -7.13
N PHE A 338 13.00 -11.49 -6.72
CA PHE A 338 11.65 -11.78 -6.28
C PHE A 338 11.60 -12.91 -5.25
N VAL A 339 10.67 -12.80 -4.32
CA VAL A 339 10.28 -13.85 -3.38
C VAL A 339 8.87 -14.28 -3.79
N PRO A 340 8.72 -15.36 -4.58
CA PRO A 340 7.42 -15.78 -5.10
C PRO A 340 6.50 -16.35 -4.02
N ASP A 341 7.05 -16.66 -2.84
CA ASP A 341 6.38 -17.12 -1.62
C ASP A 341 5.63 -16.07 -0.79
N PRO A 342 4.34 -15.74 -0.97
CA PRO A 342 3.71 -14.80 -0.05
C PRO A 342 3.47 -15.40 1.34
N LYS A 343 3.32 -16.73 1.46
CA LYS A 343 3.11 -17.43 2.73
C LYS A 343 4.31 -17.27 3.68
N ILE A 344 5.54 -17.47 3.20
CA ILE A 344 6.73 -17.34 4.05
C ILE A 344 6.93 -15.89 4.53
N VAL A 345 6.62 -14.91 3.68
CA VAL A 345 6.72 -13.49 4.01
C VAL A 345 5.65 -13.13 5.05
N LEU A 346 4.43 -13.64 4.89
CA LEU A 346 3.36 -13.49 5.87
C LEU A 346 3.74 -14.09 7.23
N GLU A 347 4.28 -15.31 7.24
CA GLU A 347 4.71 -15.99 8.47
C GLU A 347 5.79 -15.19 9.21
N SER A 348 6.82 -14.70 8.51
CA SER A 348 7.84 -13.83 9.10
C SER A 348 7.25 -12.55 9.69
N ILE A 349 6.39 -11.87 8.93
CA ILE A 349 5.75 -10.63 9.37
C ILE A 349 4.91 -10.88 10.64
N ARG A 350 4.09 -11.94 10.64
CA ARG A 350 3.24 -12.28 11.80
C ARG A 350 4.06 -12.65 13.02
N ALA A 351 5.16 -13.38 12.85
CA ALA A 351 6.05 -13.72 13.96
C ALA A 351 6.71 -12.48 14.58
N LYS A 352 7.04 -11.46 13.77
CA LYS A 352 7.60 -10.19 14.26
C LYS A 352 6.57 -9.31 14.95
N VAL A 353 5.39 -9.15 14.35
CA VAL A 353 4.38 -8.18 14.80
C VAL A 353 3.50 -8.74 15.93
N GLY A 354 3.20 -10.04 15.89
CA GLY A 354 2.30 -10.68 16.85
C GLY A 354 0.86 -10.16 16.76
N GLY A 355 0.13 -10.30 17.87
CA GLY A 355 -1.23 -9.80 18.03
C GLY A 355 -2.29 -10.44 17.12
N LYS A 356 -3.50 -9.88 17.16
CA LYS A 356 -4.63 -10.23 16.30
C LYS A 356 -4.64 -9.41 15.01
N TRP A 357 -5.23 -9.94 13.95
CA TRP A 357 -5.23 -9.33 12.62
C TRP A 357 -6.63 -9.25 12.05
N LEU A 358 -7.13 -8.04 11.83
CA LEU A 358 -8.38 -7.78 11.12
C LEU A 358 -8.09 -7.37 9.69
N LEU A 359 -8.40 -8.23 8.74
CA LEU A 359 -8.16 -8.03 7.31
C LEU A 359 -9.45 -7.59 6.62
N MET A 360 -9.55 -6.33 6.24
CA MET A 360 -10.77 -5.75 5.67
C MET A 360 -10.62 -5.53 4.16
N SER A 361 -11.56 -6.01 3.35
CA SER A 361 -11.62 -5.69 1.92
C SER A 361 -13.02 -5.87 1.33
N ALA A 362 -13.31 -5.15 0.26
CA ALA A 362 -14.52 -5.34 -0.54
C ALA A 362 -14.42 -6.58 -1.44
N THR A 363 -13.21 -6.98 -1.79
CA THR A 363 -12.91 -8.05 -2.72
C THR A 363 -11.85 -8.95 -2.10
N VAL A 364 -12.20 -9.64 -1.00
CA VAL A 364 -11.29 -10.59 -0.38
C VAL A 364 -11.09 -11.80 -1.31
N GLN A 365 -9.90 -12.39 -1.30
CA GLN A 365 -9.56 -13.60 -2.04
C GLN A 365 -10.52 -14.76 -1.73
N ASP A 366 -10.65 -15.67 -2.69
CA ASP A 366 -11.33 -16.96 -2.52
C ASP A 366 -10.68 -17.80 -1.39
N LYS A 367 -11.49 -18.64 -0.74
CA LYS A 367 -11.07 -19.42 0.43
C LYS A 367 -9.89 -20.33 0.09
N GLU A 368 -9.97 -21.01 -1.04
CA GLU A 368 -8.95 -21.92 -1.55
C GLU A 368 -7.66 -21.15 -1.86
N VAL A 369 -7.76 -19.93 -2.40
CA VAL A 369 -6.59 -19.07 -2.65
C VAL A 369 -5.92 -18.67 -1.33
N LEU A 370 -6.69 -18.25 -0.32
CA LEU A 370 -6.15 -17.93 1.00
C LEU A 370 -5.40 -19.10 1.63
N LYS A 371 -5.95 -20.31 1.48
CA LYS A 371 -5.35 -21.52 2.03
C LYS A 371 -4.09 -21.96 1.26
N GLU A 372 -4.20 -22.12 -0.05
CA GLU A 372 -3.14 -22.71 -0.88
C GLU A 372 -2.00 -21.72 -1.17
N VAL A 373 -2.31 -20.42 -1.29
CA VAL A 373 -1.30 -19.39 -1.63
C VAL A 373 -0.73 -18.72 -0.40
N PHE A 374 -1.59 -18.35 0.56
CA PHE A 374 -1.19 -17.55 1.72
C PHE A 374 -1.03 -18.38 2.99
N GLY A 375 -1.45 -19.66 2.98
CA GLY A 375 -1.40 -20.52 4.18
C GLY A 375 -2.37 -20.10 5.28
N ILE A 376 -3.46 -19.39 4.93
CA ILE A 376 -4.44 -18.87 5.88
C ILE A 376 -5.71 -19.71 5.81
N GLU A 377 -6.19 -20.22 6.95
CA GLU A 377 -7.57 -20.69 7.07
C GLU A 377 -8.45 -19.50 7.47
N PRO A 378 -9.29 -18.96 6.57
CA PRO A 378 -9.96 -17.70 6.82
C PRO A 378 -11.23 -17.88 7.64
N THR A 379 -11.42 -17.00 8.63
CA THR A 379 -12.73 -16.77 9.26
C THR A 379 -13.33 -15.50 8.67
N PHE A 380 -14.38 -15.64 7.86
CA PHE A 380 -15.07 -14.51 7.22
C PHE A 380 -16.23 -14.00 8.05
N ILE A 381 -16.25 -12.68 8.22
CA ILE A 381 -17.38 -11.93 8.73
C ILE A 381 -17.89 -11.04 7.60
N GLU A 382 -19.18 -11.17 7.28
CA GLU A 382 -19.81 -10.50 6.15
C GLU A 382 -20.55 -9.23 6.64
N GLY A 383 -20.07 -8.06 6.19
CA GLY A 383 -20.74 -6.77 6.35
C GLY A 383 -21.72 -6.50 5.21
N GLU A 384 -21.71 -5.28 4.66
CA GLU A 384 -22.43 -5.01 3.40
C GLU A 384 -21.65 -5.60 2.23
N THR A 385 -22.24 -6.57 1.54
CA THR A 385 -21.60 -7.26 0.40
C THR A 385 -22.22 -6.88 -0.94
N ARG A 386 -23.39 -6.23 -0.92
CA ARG A 386 -24.02 -5.69 -2.11
C ARG A 386 -23.29 -4.40 -2.51
N PHE A 387 -22.90 -4.32 -3.77
CA PHE A 387 -22.39 -3.06 -4.32
C PHE A 387 -23.56 -2.08 -4.49
N PRO A 388 -23.38 -0.81 -4.09
CA PRO A 388 -24.43 0.19 -4.23
C PRO A 388 -24.68 0.52 -5.69
N GLY A 389 -25.87 1.05 -5.97
CA GLY A 389 -26.25 1.60 -7.27
C GLY A 389 -26.48 0.56 -8.35
N ARG A 390 -26.61 1.06 -9.59
CA ARG A 390 -27.00 0.27 -10.76
C ARG A 390 -26.03 0.46 -11.93
N LEU A 391 -25.60 -0.65 -12.52
CA LEU A 391 -24.88 -0.65 -13.79
C LEU A 391 -25.82 -0.89 -14.96
N ILE A 392 -25.74 -0.03 -15.97
CA ILE A 392 -26.40 -0.24 -17.26
C ILE A 392 -25.38 -0.88 -18.20
N LEU A 393 -25.58 -2.15 -18.52
CA LEU A 393 -24.74 -2.89 -19.46
C LEU A 393 -25.03 -2.42 -20.88
N ARG A 394 -24.04 -1.80 -21.52
CA ARG A 394 -24.15 -1.28 -22.89
C ARG A 394 -23.27 -2.06 -23.86
N ARG A 395 -23.80 -2.34 -25.05
CA ARG A 395 -23.10 -3.06 -26.12
C ARG A 395 -23.35 -2.43 -27.49
N LEU A 396 -22.38 -2.60 -28.37
CA LEU A 396 -22.46 -2.33 -29.81
C LEU A 396 -22.82 -3.60 -30.61
N GLY A 397 -22.75 -4.78 -30.00
CA GLY A 397 -23.14 -6.07 -30.58
C GLY A 397 -22.05 -6.75 -31.41
N SER A 398 -20.88 -6.13 -31.57
CA SER A 398 -19.76 -6.68 -32.33
C SER A 398 -18.52 -6.94 -31.48
N GLU A 399 -18.63 -6.86 -30.15
CA GLU A 399 -17.57 -7.12 -29.18
C GLU A 399 -17.04 -8.55 -29.30
N GLU A 400 -15.73 -8.71 -29.17
CA GLU A 400 -15.07 -10.01 -29.23
C GLU A 400 -14.15 -10.19 -28.03
N VAL A 401 -13.99 -11.44 -27.59
CA VAL A 401 -13.00 -11.78 -26.56
C VAL A 401 -11.60 -11.47 -27.07
N ILE A 402 -10.84 -10.69 -26.31
CA ILE A 402 -9.45 -10.33 -26.61
C ILE A 402 -8.51 -11.36 -26.00
N ASN A 403 -7.66 -11.97 -26.84
CA ASN A 403 -6.59 -12.85 -26.40
C ASN A 403 -5.29 -12.56 -27.15
N TYR A 404 -4.18 -13.13 -26.69
CA TYR A 404 -2.85 -12.88 -27.28
C TYR A 404 -2.81 -13.17 -28.79
N ARG A 405 -3.39 -14.29 -29.22
CA ARG A 405 -3.41 -14.71 -30.62
C ARG A 405 -4.18 -13.73 -31.51
N LYS A 406 -5.37 -13.29 -31.08
CA LYS A 406 -6.15 -12.28 -31.80
C LYS A 406 -5.47 -10.92 -31.79
N TRP A 407 -4.88 -10.52 -30.66
CA TRP A 407 -4.20 -9.23 -30.53
C TRP A 407 -2.97 -9.11 -31.43
N ALA A 408 -2.33 -10.23 -31.79
CA ALA A 408 -1.24 -10.26 -32.75
C ALA A 408 -1.67 -9.88 -34.19
N ASP A 409 -2.94 -10.08 -34.55
CA ASP A 409 -3.48 -9.69 -35.86
C ASP A 409 -3.74 -8.18 -35.93
N GLU A 410 -3.14 -7.52 -36.92
CA GLU A 410 -3.28 -6.10 -37.16
C GLU A 410 -4.72 -5.70 -37.54
N LYS A 411 -5.42 -6.53 -38.32
CA LYS A 411 -6.82 -6.26 -38.70
C LYS A 411 -7.71 -6.26 -37.47
N PHE A 412 -7.47 -7.19 -36.55
CA PHE A 412 -8.18 -7.23 -35.27
C PHE A 412 -7.92 -5.96 -34.44
N ARG A 413 -6.67 -5.51 -34.32
CA ARG A 413 -6.34 -4.26 -33.59
C ARG A 413 -7.06 -3.03 -34.17
N ARG A 414 -7.08 -2.89 -35.50
CA ARG A 414 -7.81 -1.78 -36.16
C ARG A 414 -9.32 -1.85 -35.89
N LYS A 415 -9.92 -3.04 -35.98
CA LYS A 415 -11.34 -3.26 -35.65
C LYS A 415 -11.63 -2.91 -34.19
N TYR A 416 -10.76 -3.33 -33.28
CA TYR A 416 -10.86 -3.03 -31.84
C TYR A 416 -10.80 -1.52 -31.57
N TRP A 417 -9.84 -0.79 -32.16
CA TRP A 417 -9.73 0.67 -31.94
C TRP A 417 -10.94 1.41 -32.49
N GLY A 418 -11.44 1.04 -33.68
CA GLY A 418 -12.67 1.60 -34.22
C GLY A 418 -13.90 1.32 -33.34
N MET A 419 -13.93 0.19 -32.63
CA MET A 419 -14.96 -0.10 -31.64
C MET A 419 -14.84 0.77 -30.39
N LEU A 420 -13.63 0.89 -29.84
CA LEU A 420 -13.37 1.74 -28.68
C LEU A 420 -13.75 3.20 -28.95
N GLU A 421 -13.43 3.73 -30.13
CA GLU A 421 -13.85 5.07 -30.54
C GLU A 421 -15.38 5.22 -30.65
N ARG A 422 -16.09 4.19 -31.09
CA ARG A 422 -17.57 4.19 -31.13
C ARG A 422 -18.15 4.12 -29.73
N ILE A 423 -17.55 3.34 -28.83
CA ILE A 423 -17.92 3.28 -27.42
C ILE A 423 -17.73 4.65 -26.77
N MET A 424 -16.55 5.26 -26.89
CA MET A 424 -16.24 6.58 -26.32
C MET A 424 -17.20 7.67 -26.80
N ARG A 425 -17.66 7.61 -28.06
CA ARG A 425 -18.65 8.55 -28.61
C ARG A 425 -20.07 8.36 -28.05
N ARG A 426 -20.42 7.15 -27.59
CA ARG A 426 -21.77 6.82 -27.09
C ARG A 426 -21.88 6.86 -25.58
N ALA A 427 -20.78 6.62 -24.87
CA ALA A 427 -20.74 6.60 -23.42
C ALA A 427 -21.20 7.95 -22.84
N ARG A 428 -22.02 7.89 -21.79
CA ARG A 428 -22.43 9.09 -21.06
C ARG A 428 -21.24 9.75 -20.36
N ARG A 429 -21.21 11.08 -20.40
CA ARG A 429 -20.16 11.89 -19.78
C ARG A 429 -20.59 12.49 -18.43
N PRO A 430 -19.66 12.66 -17.47
CA PRO A 430 -18.24 12.30 -17.53
C PRO A 430 -18.00 10.79 -17.55
N SER A 431 -16.96 10.34 -18.26
CA SER A 431 -16.61 8.91 -18.37
C SER A 431 -15.23 8.62 -17.80
N PHE A 432 -15.03 7.37 -17.38
CA PHE A 432 -13.80 6.88 -16.78
C PHE A 432 -13.24 5.69 -17.56
N VAL A 433 -11.96 5.76 -17.94
CA VAL A 433 -11.23 4.73 -18.66
C VAL A 433 -9.98 4.35 -17.86
N PRO A 434 -10.00 3.22 -17.15
CA PRO A 434 -8.80 2.69 -16.54
C PRO A 434 -7.86 2.06 -17.56
N VAL A 435 -6.65 2.58 -17.64
CA VAL A 435 -5.62 2.18 -18.61
C VAL A 435 -4.65 1.21 -17.94
N HIS A 436 -5.00 -0.09 -17.97
CA HIS A 436 -4.12 -1.15 -17.45
C HIS A 436 -2.93 -1.45 -18.40
N ALA A 437 -3.07 -1.17 -19.70
CA ALA A 437 -1.95 -1.24 -20.64
C ALA A 437 -2.15 -0.29 -21.84
N HIS A 438 -1.12 0.48 -22.14
CA HIS A 438 -1.08 1.42 -23.26
C HIS A 438 -1.29 0.75 -24.63
N ALA A 439 -1.02 -0.56 -24.74
CA ALA A 439 -1.21 -1.31 -25.97
C ALA A 439 -2.66 -1.25 -26.48
N TYR A 440 -3.65 -1.16 -25.59
CA TYR A 440 -5.08 -1.16 -25.91
C TYR A 440 -5.63 0.23 -26.23
N LEU A 441 -4.79 1.27 -26.23
CA LEU A 441 -5.18 2.60 -26.67
C LEU A 441 -4.88 2.78 -28.16
N PRO A 442 -5.71 3.54 -28.91
CA PRO A 442 -5.37 3.96 -30.26
C PRO A 442 -4.05 4.76 -30.26
N PRO A 443 -3.20 4.67 -31.31
CA PRO A 443 -1.88 5.29 -31.32
C PRO A 443 -1.84 6.76 -30.89
N GLY A 444 -2.71 7.61 -31.44
CA GLY A 444 -2.74 9.04 -31.11
C GLY A 444 -3.20 9.35 -29.68
N LEU A 445 -4.01 8.47 -29.07
CA LEU A 445 -4.39 8.61 -27.66
C LEU A 445 -3.31 8.04 -26.74
N ARG A 446 -2.65 6.95 -27.17
CA ARG A 446 -1.54 6.33 -26.45
C ARG A 446 -0.41 7.32 -26.19
N GLU A 447 -0.02 8.08 -27.21
CA GLU A 447 1.01 9.12 -27.11
C GLU A 447 0.62 10.16 -26.05
N LYS A 448 -0.56 10.78 -26.20
CA LYS A 448 -1.09 11.77 -25.26
C LYS A 448 -1.16 11.28 -23.82
N VAL A 449 -1.67 10.07 -23.59
CA VAL A 449 -1.75 9.47 -22.25
C VAL A 449 -0.35 9.22 -21.68
N SER A 450 0.61 8.82 -22.51
CA SER A 450 1.99 8.57 -22.06
C SER A 450 2.72 9.86 -21.68
N GLU A 451 2.42 10.97 -22.37
CA GLU A 451 2.99 12.30 -22.08
C GLU A 451 2.35 12.98 -20.87
N SER A 452 1.08 12.68 -20.57
CA SER A 452 0.30 13.34 -19.52
C SER A 452 0.62 12.85 -18.10
N GLY A 453 1.53 11.88 -17.95
CA GLY A 453 1.87 11.27 -16.66
C GLY A 453 0.77 10.34 -16.15
N ASP A 454 0.10 10.72 -15.06
CA ASP A 454 -0.78 9.83 -14.30
C ASP A 454 -2.24 9.81 -14.81
N ALA A 455 -2.70 10.91 -15.40
CA ALA A 455 -4.05 11.03 -15.93
C ALA A 455 -4.11 12.00 -17.12
N TYR A 456 -4.91 11.64 -18.12
CA TYR A 456 -5.22 12.46 -19.28
C TYR A 456 -6.72 12.59 -19.41
N THR A 457 -7.24 13.82 -19.48
CA THR A 457 -8.67 14.04 -19.70
C THR A 457 -8.88 14.64 -21.09
N PHE A 458 -9.77 14.02 -21.86
CA PHE A 458 -10.19 14.50 -23.16
C PHE A 458 -11.69 14.37 -23.28
N ASP A 459 -12.37 15.48 -23.58
CA ASP A 459 -13.82 15.48 -23.86
C ASP A 459 -14.65 14.85 -22.72
N ASP A 460 -14.34 15.23 -21.48
CA ASP A 460 -14.87 14.67 -20.21
C ASP A 460 -14.68 13.15 -20.04
N ILE A 461 -13.73 12.56 -20.77
CA ILE A 461 -13.29 11.18 -20.59
C ILE A 461 -11.92 11.21 -19.90
N MET A 462 -11.87 10.69 -18.68
CA MET A 462 -10.65 10.57 -17.90
C MET A 462 -9.97 9.22 -18.18
N PHE A 463 -8.77 9.26 -18.71
CA PHE A 463 -7.86 8.12 -18.87
C PHE A 463 -6.83 8.17 -17.75
N THR A 464 -6.65 7.08 -17.02
CA THR A 464 -5.62 7.04 -15.97
C THR A 464 -4.90 5.70 -15.92
N THR A 465 -3.59 5.76 -15.74
CA THR A 465 -2.72 4.61 -15.44
C THR A 465 -2.53 4.44 -13.94
N LYS A 466 -2.79 5.49 -13.14
CA LYS A 466 -2.79 5.42 -11.68
C LYS A 466 -4.20 5.22 -11.14
N MET A 467 -4.46 3.98 -10.75
CA MET A 467 -5.68 3.59 -10.08
C MET A 467 -5.45 3.55 -8.58
N ASP A 468 -5.23 4.70 -7.93
CA ASP A 468 -4.97 4.73 -6.49
C ASP A 468 -6.13 4.06 -5.72
N ARG A 469 -5.92 2.85 -5.19
CA ARG A 469 -6.93 2.14 -4.38
C ARG A 469 -7.38 3.07 -3.25
N GLY A 470 -8.68 3.36 -3.21
CA GLY A 470 -9.30 4.32 -2.28
C GLY A 470 -9.54 5.75 -2.77
N ALA A 471 -9.15 6.10 -4.00
CA ALA A 471 -9.61 7.32 -4.65
C ALA A 471 -10.93 7.04 -5.38
N ASP A 472 -12.04 7.32 -4.71
CA ASP A 472 -13.36 7.18 -5.29
C ASP A 472 -13.61 8.27 -6.36
N LEU A 473 -14.40 7.99 -7.40
CA LEU A 473 -14.74 8.95 -8.46
C LEU A 473 -16.21 9.41 -8.33
N LYS A 474 -16.48 10.72 -8.14
CA LYS A 474 -17.86 11.24 -8.00
C LYS A 474 -18.41 11.66 -9.36
N GLY A 475 -19.68 11.37 -9.62
CA GLY A 475 -20.40 11.89 -10.78
C GLY A 475 -20.00 11.30 -12.13
N ILE A 476 -19.23 10.21 -12.14
CA ILE A 476 -18.91 9.47 -13.36
C ILE A 476 -20.17 8.72 -13.83
N LYS A 477 -20.58 8.95 -15.08
CA LYS A 477 -21.79 8.36 -15.67
C LYS A 477 -21.49 7.13 -16.52
N SER A 478 -20.23 6.86 -16.85
CA SER A 478 -19.84 5.69 -17.62
C SER A 478 -18.43 5.22 -17.27
N ILE A 479 -18.25 3.91 -17.22
CA ILE A 479 -16.95 3.24 -17.15
C ILE A 479 -16.68 2.48 -18.45
N ILE A 480 -15.47 2.61 -18.99
CA ILE A 480 -15.04 1.95 -20.22
C ILE A 480 -13.80 1.11 -19.90
N LEU A 481 -13.96 -0.20 -19.76
CA LEU A 481 -12.83 -1.11 -19.53
C LEU A 481 -12.23 -1.57 -20.85
N LEU A 482 -10.94 -1.31 -21.08
CA LEU A 482 -10.27 -1.66 -22.34
C LEU A 482 -10.17 -3.18 -22.58
N LYS A 483 -10.02 -3.97 -21.51
CA LYS A 483 -9.86 -5.43 -21.52
C LYS A 483 -10.01 -5.96 -20.10
N PHE A 484 -10.36 -7.24 -19.96
CA PHE A 484 -10.31 -7.90 -18.65
C PHE A 484 -8.86 -7.91 -18.10
N PRO A 485 -8.65 -7.49 -16.83
CA PRO A 485 -7.34 -7.10 -16.30
C PRO A 485 -6.49 -8.30 -15.86
N PHE A 486 -6.23 -9.21 -16.79
CA PHE A 486 -5.28 -10.30 -16.56
C PHE A 486 -3.85 -9.75 -16.38
N PRO A 487 -3.13 -10.15 -15.32
CA PRO A 487 -1.72 -9.81 -15.14
C PRO A 487 -0.84 -10.29 -16.29
N ASP A 488 0.35 -9.71 -16.44
CA ASP A 488 1.28 -10.15 -17.49
C ASP A 488 1.91 -11.51 -17.16
N ARG A 489 1.61 -12.53 -17.96
CA ARG A 489 2.21 -13.88 -17.86
C ARG A 489 3.73 -13.90 -18.06
N SER A 490 4.30 -12.84 -18.64
CA SER A 490 5.74 -12.70 -18.79
C SER A 490 6.45 -12.32 -17.48
N ASP A 491 5.69 -11.87 -16.46
CA ASP A 491 6.22 -11.41 -15.17
C ASP A 491 6.99 -12.54 -14.45
N PRO A 492 8.27 -12.32 -14.10
CA PRO A 492 9.10 -13.33 -13.45
C PRO A 492 8.55 -13.75 -12.09
N LEU A 493 7.92 -12.82 -11.35
CA LEU A 493 7.30 -13.15 -10.07
C LEU A 493 6.17 -14.16 -10.27
N LEU A 494 5.27 -13.93 -11.24
CA LEU A 494 4.16 -14.85 -11.50
C LEU A 494 4.64 -16.20 -12.04
N LYS A 495 5.71 -16.23 -12.84
CA LYS A 495 6.35 -17.48 -13.26
C LYS A 495 6.94 -18.24 -12.07
N GLY A 496 7.58 -17.54 -11.13
CA GLY A 496 8.08 -18.13 -9.88
C GLY A 496 6.94 -18.67 -9.01
N MET A 497 5.86 -17.91 -8.87
CA MET A 497 4.66 -18.34 -8.16
C MET A 497 4.07 -19.61 -8.79
N GLU A 498 3.95 -19.67 -10.12
CA GLU A 498 3.44 -20.85 -10.82
C GLU A 498 4.31 -22.09 -10.61
N ARG A 499 5.65 -21.94 -10.68
CA ARG A 499 6.58 -23.05 -10.41
C ARG A 499 6.41 -23.60 -9.00
N ARG A 500 6.16 -22.73 -8.01
CA ARG A 500 6.07 -23.13 -6.61
C ARG A 500 4.70 -23.67 -6.22
N LEU A 501 3.63 -22.96 -6.59
CA LEU A 501 2.25 -23.32 -6.23
C LEU A 501 1.73 -24.50 -7.07
N GLY A 502 2.33 -24.74 -8.23
CA GLY A 502 1.81 -25.66 -9.23
C GLY A 502 0.70 -25.02 -10.07
N PRO A 503 0.35 -25.66 -11.21
CA PRO A 503 -0.49 -25.06 -12.24
C PRO A 503 -1.93 -24.81 -11.80
N GLU A 504 -2.49 -25.63 -10.90
CA GLU A 504 -3.89 -25.53 -10.47
C GLU A 504 -4.09 -24.39 -9.46
N ALA A 505 -3.32 -24.38 -8.37
CA ALA A 505 -3.36 -23.32 -7.37
C ALA A 505 -2.99 -21.95 -7.97
N PHE A 506 -1.95 -21.90 -8.83
CA PHE A 506 -1.60 -20.68 -9.56
C PHE A 506 -2.73 -20.21 -10.48
N ARG A 507 -3.40 -21.11 -11.20
CA ARG A 507 -4.54 -20.74 -12.06
C ARG A 507 -5.67 -20.12 -11.24
N SER A 508 -5.99 -20.71 -10.09
CA SER A 508 -6.99 -20.16 -9.16
C SER A 508 -6.61 -18.75 -8.72
N TYR A 509 -5.39 -18.57 -8.21
CA TYR A 509 -4.84 -17.26 -7.83
C TYR A 509 -4.89 -16.22 -8.97
N TYR A 510 -4.45 -16.62 -10.17
CA TYR A 510 -4.37 -15.74 -11.33
C TYR A 510 -5.75 -15.27 -11.80
N HIS A 511 -6.77 -16.12 -11.71
CA HIS A 511 -8.15 -15.72 -12.00
C HIS A 511 -8.76 -14.88 -10.87
N ASP A 512 -8.48 -15.23 -9.62
CA ASP A 512 -8.93 -14.50 -8.44
C ASP A 512 -8.43 -13.03 -8.46
N ILE A 513 -7.11 -12.80 -8.60
CA ILE A 513 -6.54 -11.45 -8.65
C ILE A 513 -7.12 -10.62 -9.80
N SER A 514 -7.32 -11.24 -10.97
CA SER A 514 -7.91 -10.57 -12.13
C SER A 514 -9.38 -10.20 -11.89
N GLY A 515 -10.14 -11.08 -11.24
CA GLY A 515 -11.55 -10.85 -10.92
C GLY A 515 -11.73 -9.76 -9.89
N ARG A 516 -10.90 -9.75 -8.84
CA ARG A 516 -10.90 -8.71 -7.81
C ARG A 516 -10.55 -7.34 -8.38
N GLU A 517 -9.47 -7.26 -9.17
CA GLU A 517 -9.09 -6.02 -9.84
C GLU A 517 -10.23 -5.51 -10.73
N PHE A 518 -10.84 -6.38 -11.55
CA PHE A 518 -11.99 -6.02 -12.38
C PHE A 518 -13.15 -5.41 -11.57
N VAL A 519 -13.55 -6.04 -10.47
CA VAL A 519 -14.63 -5.53 -9.59
C VAL A 519 -14.26 -4.21 -8.94
N GLN A 520 -13.01 -4.05 -8.47
CA GLN A 520 -12.55 -2.81 -7.86
C GLN A 520 -12.55 -1.62 -8.81
N GLN A 521 -12.20 -1.84 -10.08
CA GLN A 521 -12.22 -0.75 -11.09
C GLN A 521 -13.65 -0.21 -11.28
N ILE A 522 -14.64 -1.09 -11.25
CA ILE A 522 -16.06 -0.76 -11.39
C ILE A 522 -16.62 -0.13 -10.11
N GLY A 523 -16.28 -0.71 -8.95
CA GLY A 523 -16.79 -0.28 -7.64
C GLY A 523 -16.42 1.15 -7.24
N ARG A 524 -15.47 1.80 -7.92
CA ARG A 524 -15.09 3.20 -7.70
C ARG A 524 -16.10 4.22 -8.20
N VAL A 525 -16.99 3.80 -9.09
CA VAL A 525 -17.95 4.69 -9.78
C VAL A 525 -19.27 4.80 -9.03
N LEU A 526 -19.69 3.72 -8.35
CA LEU A 526 -20.98 3.65 -7.65
C LEU A 526 -20.77 3.76 -6.13
N ARG A 527 -21.44 4.71 -5.47
CA ARG A 527 -21.25 5.02 -4.04
C ARG A 527 -22.52 4.95 -3.21
N SER A 528 -23.65 5.20 -3.86
CA SER A 528 -24.98 5.26 -3.26
C SER A 528 -25.94 4.39 -4.05
N ASP A 529 -27.05 3.98 -3.42
CA ASP A 529 -28.04 3.12 -4.07
C ASP A 529 -28.76 3.83 -5.23
N GLU A 530 -28.69 5.17 -5.25
CA GLU A 530 -29.22 6.02 -6.30
C GLU A 530 -28.27 6.21 -7.49
N ASP A 531 -26.99 5.82 -7.37
CA ASP A 531 -26.02 6.00 -8.44
C ASP A 531 -26.33 5.07 -9.62
N GLU A 532 -26.21 5.62 -10.83
CA GLU A 532 -26.35 4.87 -12.08
C GLU A 532 -25.15 5.18 -12.99
N ALA A 533 -24.51 4.14 -13.52
CA ALA A 533 -23.43 4.28 -14.48
C ALA A 533 -23.53 3.25 -15.61
N GLU A 534 -23.18 3.66 -16.82
CA GLU A 534 -23.07 2.73 -17.94
C GLU A 534 -21.75 1.97 -17.87
N PHE A 535 -21.82 0.66 -18.11
CA PHE A 535 -20.66 -0.19 -18.31
C PHE A 535 -20.44 -0.45 -19.79
N TRP A 536 -19.23 -0.15 -20.26
CA TRP A 536 -18.80 -0.39 -21.62
C TRP A 536 -17.47 -1.16 -21.64
N SER A 537 -17.30 -2.00 -22.66
CA SER A 537 -16.00 -2.60 -22.98
C SER A 537 -15.96 -3.10 -24.42
N PRO A 538 -14.85 -2.90 -25.16
CA PRO A 538 -14.61 -3.59 -26.43
C PRO A 538 -14.29 -5.09 -26.27
N ASP A 539 -13.95 -5.55 -25.06
CA ASP A 539 -13.64 -6.95 -24.78
C ASP A 539 -14.90 -7.74 -24.39
N GLY A 540 -15.25 -8.75 -25.18
CA GLY A 540 -16.37 -9.64 -24.89
C GLY A 540 -16.25 -10.36 -23.53
N MET A 541 -15.03 -10.57 -23.03
CA MET A 541 -14.78 -11.19 -21.71
C MET A 541 -15.27 -10.29 -20.57
N CYS A 542 -15.08 -8.98 -20.66
CA CYS A 542 -15.55 -8.04 -19.64
C CYS A 542 -17.06 -8.16 -19.42
N HIS A 543 -17.82 -8.29 -20.50
CA HIS A 543 -19.27 -8.41 -20.45
C HIS A 543 -19.75 -9.72 -19.81
N SER A 544 -19.09 -10.85 -20.11
CA SER A 544 -19.42 -12.13 -19.49
C SER A 544 -19.02 -12.17 -18.01
N ARG A 545 -17.85 -11.62 -17.69
CA ARG A 545 -17.32 -11.57 -16.32
C ARG A 545 -18.07 -10.60 -15.43
N LEU A 546 -18.59 -9.49 -15.95
CA LEU A 546 -19.44 -8.58 -15.18
C LEU A 546 -20.62 -9.32 -14.55
N LYS A 547 -21.33 -10.15 -15.34
CA LYS A 547 -22.48 -10.94 -14.87
C LYS A 547 -22.11 -11.98 -13.82
N GLN A 548 -20.86 -12.44 -13.80
CA GLN A 548 -20.38 -13.47 -12.87
C GLN A 548 -19.83 -12.88 -11.57
N LEU A 549 -19.13 -11.74 -11.65
CA LEU A 549 -18.32 -11.21 -10.56
C LEU A 549 -18.96 -10.03 -9.82
N TRP A 550 -19.82 -9.25 -10.49
CA TRP A 550 -20.43 -8.07 -9.89
C TRP A 550 -21.60 -8.46 -8.98
N LYS A 551 -21.47 -8.19 -7.67
CA LYS A 551 -22.52 -8.43 -6.66
C LYS A 551 -23.39 -7.19 -6.43
N GLY A 552 -23.84 -6.56 -7.51
CA GLY A 552 -24.75 -5.41 -7.48
C GLY A 552 -25.76 -5.48 -8.62
N GLU A 553 -26.59 -4.45 -8.76
CA GLU A 553 -27.63 -4.44 -9.80
C GLU A 553 -27.02 -4.19 -11.19
N VAL A 554 -27.36 -5.05 -12.15
CA VAL A 554 -26.98 -4.90 -13.56
C VAL A 554 -28.25 -5.02 -14.41
N VAL A 555 -28.50 -4.01 -15.22
CA VAL A 555 -29.60 -3.98 -16.19
C VAL A 555 -29.06 -3.90 -17.61
N GLU A 556 -29.69 -4.58 -18.56
CA GLU A 556 -29.34 -4.44 -19.98
C GLU A 556 -29.90 -3.11 -20.50
N GLY A 557 -29.06 -2.35 -21.22
CA GLY A 557 -29.36 -0.97 -21.62
C GLY A 557 -29.58 -0.75 -23.10
#